data_AF-A0A061FDN3-F1
#
_entry.id   AF-A0A061FDN3-F1
#
_cell.length_a   1.000
_cell.length_b   1.000
_cell.length_c   1.000
_cell.angle_alpha   90.00
_cell.angle_beta   90.00
_cell.angle_gamma   90.00
#
_symmetry.space_group_name_H-M   'P 1'
#
loop_
_entity.id
_entity.type
_entity.pdbx_description
1 polymer ?
#
loop_
_entity_poly.entity_id
_entity_poly.type
_entity_poly.pdbx_seq_one_letter_code
_entity_poly.pdbx_strand_id
1 'polypeptide(L)'
;MGSDGEMVCMTGASLDHGSSCCSWNAVMSQLEEGEEGSFDDAIQGCTVVFHVATPMDFESKDPENDVIKPTINGVLSIMKACAKAETVRRLVFTSSAGTIDVAEHQKPFYDETCWSGLAFIQAKKMTGWMYVVSKTMAEQAAWKFAKENNIDFVSIIPPLVVGPFIMQSMPPSLITALSPITGTGFSVIFHKGRYICASHHATILDIAKMLREKYPEYNVPTEFKDVDESLKSVEFSSKKLTDLGFEFKCSLEDMFTGAVETCREKGLLPLSNEKIDIK
;
A
#
# COMPACT_ATOMS: atom_id res chain seq x y z
N MET A 1 23.92 9.22 27.10
CA MET A 1 24.39 9.39 25.71
C MET A 1 23.61 8.39 24.88
N GLY A 2 22.53 8.83 24.24
CA GLY A 2 21.75 7.97 23.35
C GLY A 2 22.47 7.91 22.01
N SER A 3 22.67 6.72 21.47
CA SER A 3 23.14 6.54 20.10
C SER A 3 22.00 6.95 19.16
N ASP A 4 22.18 8.06 18.44
CA ASP A 4 21.29 8.45 17.34
C ASP A 4 21.34 7.37 16.27
N GLY A 5 20.30 6.55 16.19
CA GLY A 5 20.20 5.45 15.25
C GLY A 5 19.64 5.92 13.91
N GLU A 6 20.28 5.56 12.80
CA GLU A 6 19.77 5.86 11.46
C GLU A 6 18.61 4.92 11.08
N MET A 7 17.69 5.45 10.28
CA MET A 7 16.48 4.79 9.81
C MET A 7 16.44 4.88 8.28
N VAL A 8 16.31 3.73 7.62
CA VAL A 8 16.32 3.68 6.16
C VAL A 8 14.97 3.24 5.63
N CYS A 9 14.50 3.94 4.60
CA CYS A 9 13.27 3.62 3.88
C CYS A 9 13.65 3.09 2.49
N MET A 10 13.32 1.82 2.21
CA MET A 10 13.55 1.22 0.91
C MET A 10 12.36 1.54 0.00
N THR A 11 12.59 2.28 -1.10
CA THR A 11 11.56 2.62 -2.11
C THR A 11 12.06 2.35 -3.53
N GLY A 12 11.15 2.07 -4.47
CA GLY A 12 11.47 1.66 -5.84
C GLY A 12 11.38 2.76 -6.91
N ALA A 13 11.42 4.05 -6.56
CA ALA A 13 11.31 5.15 -7.53
C ALA A 13 12.23 6.33 -7.22
N SER A 14 12.81 6.90 -8.28
CA SER A 14 13.66 8.10 -8.25
C SER A 14 12.89 9.32 -7.72
N LEU A 15 13.35 9.92 -6.62
CA LEU A 15 12.97 11.27 -6.21
C LEU A 15 14.24 12.04 -5.84
N ASP A 16 14.28 13.29 -6.27
CA ASP A 16 15.43 14.18 -6.09
C ASP A 16 15.80 14.35 -4.62
N HIS A 17 17.11 14.55 -4.41
CA HIS A 17 17.70 14.76 -3.10
C HIS A 17 17.19 16.08 -2.50
N GLY A 18 16.53 15.98 -1.35
CA GLY A 18 16.42 17.10 -0.42
C GLY A 18 15.01 17.47 0.01
N SER A 19 14.62 16.94 1.16
CA SER A 19 13.74 17.68 2.07
C SER A 19 13.92 17.14 3.49
N SER A 20 14.54 17.95 4.35
CA SER A 20 14.70 17.66 5.77
C SER A 20 13.38 17.91 6.50
N CYS A 21 12.85 16.90 7.19
CA CYS A 21 11.83 17.10 8.21
C CYS A 21 12.23 16.30 9.45
N CYS A 22 12.64 17.05 10.49
CA CYS A 22 13.21 16.57 11.75
C CYS A 22 14.52 15.78 11.56
N SER A 23 15.42 15.82 12.54
CA SER A 23 16.79 15.28 12.50
C SER A 23 16.85 13.76 12.28
N TRP A 24 16.62 13.33 11.04
CA TRP A 24 16.61 11.94 10.60
C TRP A 24 17.33 11.85 9.25
N ASN A 25 18.38 11.05 9.18
CA ASN A 25 19.02 10.69 7.92
C ASN A 25 18.23 9.52 7.32
N ALA A 26 17.29 9.80 6.41
CA ALA A 26 16.70 8.79 5.55
C ALA A 26 17.59 8.62 4.32
N VAL A 27 18.30 7.49 4.22
CA VAL A 27 19.00 7.10 2.98
C VAL A 27 17.96 6.43 2.08
N MET A 28 17.75 6.98 0.89
CA MET A 28 16.91 6.38 -0.15
C MET A 28 17.85 5.84 -1.22
N SER A 29 18.05 4.53 -1.24
CA SER A 29 18.87 3.87 -2.25
C SER A 29 17.96 3.21 -3.30
N GLN A 30 18.23 3.53 -4.57
CA GLN A 30 17.71 2.75 -5.69
C GLN A 30 18.47 1.44 -5.72
N LEU A 31 17.78 0.34 -5.46
CA LEU A 31 18.39 -0.98 -5.49
C LEU A 31 17.52 -1.87 -6.34
N GLU A 32 18.14 -2.52 -7.31
CA GLU A 32 17.45 -3.48 -8.15
C GLU A 32 17.02 -4.68 -7.30
N GLU A 33 15.72 -4.94 -7.30
CA GLU A 33 15.17 -6.15 -6.68
C GLU A 33 15.64 -7.37 -7.47
N GLY A 34 16.69 -8.05 -6.98
CA GLY A 34 17.20 -9.27 -7.60
C GLY A 34 18.69 -9.50 -7.44
N GLU A 35 19.48 -8.44 -7.19
CA GLU A 35 20.90 -8.57 -6.94
C GLU A 35 21.18 -8.89 -5.45
N GLU A 36 21.89 -9.99 -5.21
CA GLU A 36 22.27 -10.38 -3.84
C GLU A 36 23.27 -9.37 -3.26
N GLY A 37 22.97 -8.88 -2.05
CA GLY A 37 23.82 -7.91 -1.34
C GLY A 37 23.63 -6.45 -1.76
N SER A 38 22.74 -6.13 -2.70
CA SER A 38 22.49 -4.74 -3.13
C SER A 38 22.05 -3.85 -1.96
N PHE A 39 21.37 -4.41 -0.96
CA PHE A 39 20.90 -3.71 0.23
C PHE A 39 21.91 -3.59 1.37
N ASP A 40 23.07 -4.25 1.29
CA ASP A 40 23.99 -4.38 2.42
C ASP A 40 24.54 -3.02 2.87
N ASP A 41 25.09 -2.24 1.94
CA ASP A 41 25.71 -0.94 2.25
C ASP A 41 24.69 0.07 2.79
N ALA A 42 23.46 0.04 2.26
CA ALA A 42 22.39 0.93 2.69
C ALA A 42 21.84 0.58 4.08
N ILE A 43 21.89 -0.70 4.46
CA ILE A 43 21.35 -1.18 5.75
C ILE A 43 22.42 -1.18 6.85
N GLN A 44 23.71 -1.25 6.48
CA GLN A 44 24.80 -1.27 7.46
C GLN A 44 24.74 -0.05 8.39
N GLY A 45 24.75 -0.27 9.70
CA GLY A 45 24.67 0.80 10.71
C GLY A 45 23.26 1.29 11.03
N CYS A 46 22.25 0.88 10.27
CA CYS A 46 20.86 1.23 10.55
C CYS A 46 20.36 0.56 11.83
N THR A 47 19.48 1.26 12.54
CA THR A 47 18.76 0.70 13.68
C THR A 47 17.38 0.17 13.31
N VAL A 48 16.68 0.84 12.39
CA VAL A 48 15.34 0.42 11.93
C VAL A 48 15.28 0.51 10.42
N VAL A 49 14.73 -0.51 9.77
CA VAL A 49 14.54 -0.54 8.32
C VAL A 49 13.04 -0.55 8.02
N PHE A 50 12.61 0.30 7.09
CA PHE A 50 11.25 0.35 6.55
C PHE A 50 11.27 -0.13 5.11
N HIS A 51 10.71 -1.30 4.85
CA HIS A 51 10.55 -1.82 3.50
C HIS A 51 9.17 -1.43 2.96
N VAL A 52 9.15 -0.48 2.02
CA VAL A 52 7.94 0.05 1.37
C VAL A 52 7.90 -0.30 -0.12
N ALA A 53 9.07 -0.43 -0.75
CA ALA A 53 9.22 -0.82 -2.15
C ALA A 53 8.47 -2.13 -2.47
N THR A 54 7.90 -2.18 -3.67
CA THR A 54 7.32 -3.38 -4.24
C THR A 54 7.14 -3.15 -5.75
N PRO A 55 7.28 -4.18 -6.59
CA PRO A 55 6.91 -4.10 -8.00
C PRO A 55 5.41 -3.84 -8.12
N MET A 56 5.05 -2.90 -9.00
CA MET A 56 3.67 -2.43 -9.19
C MET A 56 3.28 -2.48 -10.68
N ASP A 57 3.61 -3.57 -11.37
CA ASP A 57 3.10 -3.82 -12.72
C ASP A 57 1.86 -4.72 -12.68
N PHE A 58 0.70 -4.11 -12.87
CA PHE A 58 -0.57 -4.82 -12.87
C PHE A 58 -0.96 -5.43 -14.23
N GLU A 59 -0.14 -5.26 -15.27
CA GLU A 59 -0.42 -5.74 -16.63
C GLU A 59 0.69 -6.64 -17.19
N SER A 60 1.65 -7.04 -16.34
CA SER A 60 2.75 -7.93 -16.70
C SER A 60 2.26 -9.20 -17.41
N LYS A 61 2.97 -9.56 -18.48
CA LYS A 61 2.76 -10.80 -19.24
C LYS A 61 3.44 -12.01 -18.60
N ASP A 62 4.41 -11.78 -17.73
CA ASP A 62 5.11 -12.82 -16.95
C ASP A 62 5.11 -12.47 -15.45
N PRO A 63 3.93 -12.48 -14.78
CA PRO A 63 3.82 -12.01 -13.41
C PRO A 63 4.67 -12.78 -12.40
N GLU A 64 5.04 -14.02 -12.74
CA GLU A 64 5.90 -14.85 -11.89
C GLU A 64 7.31 -14.25 -11.77
N ASN A 65 7.88 -13.82 -12.89
CA ASN A 65 9.25 -13.29 -12.94
C ASN A 65 9.31 -11.77 -12.76
N ASP A 66 8.27 -11.04 -13.16
CA ASP A 66 8.27 -9.57 -13.10
C ASP A 66 7.75 -9.02 -11.76
N VAL A 67 6.91 -9.79 -11.05
CA VAL A 67 6.22 -9.32 -9.83
C VAL A 67 6.42 -10.26 -8.65
N ILE A 68 6.04 -11.53 -8.78
CA ILE A 68 5.97 -12.47 -7.64
C ILE A 68 7.35 -12.78 -7.07
N LYS A 69 8.27 -13.30 -7.91
CA LYS A 69 9.62 -13.64 -7.46
C LYS A 69 10.42 -12.42 -6.99
N PRO A 70 10.46 -11.28 -7.70
CA PRO A 70 11.17 -10.10 -7.21
C PRO A 70 10.66 -9.62 -5.85
N THR A 71 9.35 -9.60 -5.63
CA THR A 71 8.78 -9.20 -4.33
C THR A 71 9.26 -10.11 -3.19
N ILE A 72 9.25 -11.44 -3.40
CA ILE A 72 9.69 -12.41 -2.37
C ILE A 72 11.20 -12.32 -2.16
N ASN A 73 11.98 -12.28 -3.24
CA ASN A 73 13.44 -12.22 -3.18
C ASN A 73 13.91 -10.89 -2.58
N GLY A 74 13.24 -9.78 -2.89
CA GLY A 74 13.54 -8.46 -2.37
C GLY A 74 13.42 -8.41 -0.85
N VAL A 75 12.28 -8.86 -0.28
CA VAL A 75 12.12 -8.88 1.18
C VAL A 75 13.14 -9.82 1.84
N LEU A 76 13.42 -10.98 1.26
CA LEU A 76 14.41 -11.91 1.81
C LEU A 76 15.84 -11.35 1.73
N SER A 77 16.18 -10.63 0.65
CA SER A 77 17.48 -9.96 0.50
C SER A 77 17.66 -8.89 1.57
N ILE A 78 16.64 -8.03 1.79
CA ILE A 78 16.64 -7.03 2.85
C ILE A 78 16.77 -7.67 4.24
N MET A 79 16.06 -8.78 4.49
CA MET A 79 16.15 -9.48 5.77
C MET A 79 17.53 -10.10 6.02
N LYS A 80 18.15 -10.68 4.99
CA LYS A 80 19.54 -11.16 5.05
C LYS A 80 20.51 -10.01 5.35
N ALA A 81 20.36 -8.87 4.69
CA ALA A 81 21.16 -7.67 4.95
C ALA A 81 20.96 -7.15 6.38
N CYS A 82 19.73 -7.12 6.89
CA CYS A 82 19.43 -6.77 8.28
C CYS A 82 20.13 -7.72 9.27
N ALA A 83 20.10 -9.03 9.00
CA ALA A 83 20.77 -10.02 9.82
C ALA A 83 22.31 -9.85 9.79
N LYS A 84 22.87 -9.56 8.61
CA LYS A 84 24.31 -9.32 8.42
C LYS A 84 24.79 -8.04 9.11
N ALA A 85 23.97 -6.99 9.12
CA ALA A 85 24.35 -5.71 9.70
C ALA A 85 24.49 -5.76 11.23
N GLU A 86 23.78 -6.65 11.92
CA GLU A 86 23.70 -6.81 13.38
C GLU A 86 23.25 -5.57 14.19
N THR A 87 23.16 -4.39 13.56
CA THR A 87 22.70 -3.14 14.17
C THR A 87 21.19 -2.94 14.10
N VAL A 88 20.51 -3.66 13.19
CA VAL A 88 19.07 -3.49 12.96
C VAL A 88 18.28 -4.16 14.08
N ARG A 89 17.61 -3.34 14.90
CA ARG A 89 16.76 -3.80 16.01
C ARG A 89 15.34 -4.13 15.59
N ARG A 90 14.88 -3.63 14.44
CA ARG A 90 13.52 -3.86 13.93
C ARG A 90 13.44 -3.64 12.43
N LEU A 91 12.80 -4.57 11.73
CA LEU A 91 12.38 -4.42 10.34
C LEU A 91 10.87 -4.22 10.28
N VAL A 92 10.43 -3.16 9.61
CA VAL A 92 9.02 -2.83 9.38
C VAL A 92 8.70 -3.05 7.90
N PHE A 93 7.75 -3.94 7.61
CA PHE A 93 7.34 -4.26 6.25
C PHE A 93 5.95 -3.74 5.92
N THR A 94 5.87 -3.10 4.76
CA THR A 94 4.62 -2.69 4.12
C THR A 94 4.20 -3.75 3.10
N SER A 95 3.59 -4.84 3.55
CA SER A 95 2.77 -5.74 2.69
C SER A 95 1.48 -5.04 2.13
N SER A 96 0.40 -5.74 1.73
CA SER A 96 -0.92 -5.16 1.42
C SER A 96 -2.10 -5.72 2.22
N ALA A 97 -3.22 -5.01 2.32
CA ALA A 97 -4.45 -5.61 2.81
C ALA A 97 -5.00 -6.73 1.92
N GLY A 98 -4.57 -6.81 0.65
CA GLY A 98 -4.85 -7.97 -0.19
C GLY A 98 -4.33 -9.29 0.38
N THR A 99 -3.46 -9.28 1.41
CA THR A 99 -2.95 -10.51 2.01
C THR A 99 -3.94 -11.24 2.93
N ILE A 100 -5.15 -10.73 3.17
CA ILE A 100 -6.14 -11.42 4.02
C ILE A 100 -7.49 -11.75 3.43
N ASP A 101 -8.18 -10.82 2.81
CA ASP A 101 -9.61 -11.00 2.56
C ASP A 101 -9.93 -11.46 1.14
N VAL A 102 -8.90 -11.75 0.34
CA VAL A 102 -9.10 -12.23 -1.02
C VAL A 102 -9.34 -13.74 -0.99
N ALA A 103 -10.61 -14.09 -0.88
CA ALA A 103 -11.10 -15.46 -0.83
C ALA A 103 -12.46 -15.59 -1.55
N GLU A 104 -12.83 -16.82 -1.88
CA GLU A 104 -14.10 -17.13 -2.56
C GLU A 104 -15.33 -16.71 -1.75
N HIS A 105 -15.27 -16.88 -0.43
CA HIS A 105 -16.35 -16.52 0.48
C HIS A 105 -15.86 -15.42 1.44
N GLN A 106 -16.56 -14.30 1.42
CA GLN A 106 -16.27 -13.16 2.28
C GLN A 106 -16.76 -13.40 3.70
N LYS A 107 -15.95 -13.02 4.69
CA LYS A 107 -16.33 -13.00 6.11
C LYS A 107 -16.93 -11.64 6.46
N PRO A 108 -17.88 -11.58 7.42
CA PRO A 108 -18.42 -10.30 7.90
C PRO A 108 -17.38 -9.49 8.69
N PHE A 109 -16.36 -10.16 9.22
CA PHE A 109 -15.28 -9.55 9.98
C PHE A 109 -13.98 -10.30 9.66
N TYR A 110 -12.91 -9.54 9.46
CA TYR A 110 -11.58 -10.09 9.28
C TYR A 110 -10.71 -9.77 10.49
N ASP A 111 -9.79 -10.71 10.76
CA ASP A 111 -8.64 -10.78 11.69
C ASP A 111 -7.20 -10.50 11.21
N GLU A 112 -6.25 -10.09 12.06
CA GLU A 112 -4.80 -10.23 11.78
C GLU A 112 -4.36 -11.69 11.65
N THR A 113 -5.19 -12.64 12.08
CA THR A 113 -4.96 -14.09 11.95
C THR A 113 -5.40 -14.67 10.61
N CYS A 114 -6.14 -13.90 9.81
CA CYS A 114 -6.65 -14.38 8.53
C CYS A 114 -5.55 -14.33 7.45
N TRP A 115 -5.78 -14.99 6.31
CA TRP A 115 -4.89 -14.97 5.14
C TRP A 115 -5.70 -15.20 3.88
N SER A 116 -5.29 -14.55 2.79
CA SER A 116 -5.92 -14.69 1.49
C SER A 116 -5.74 -16.09 0.91
N GLY A 117 -6.75 -16.56 0.18
CA GLY A 117 -6.76 -17.88 -0.43
C GLY A 117 -5.98 -17.91 -1.73
N LEU A 118 -4.66 -18.15 -1.68
CA LEU A 118 -3.77 -18.16 -2.85
C LEU A 118 -4.31 -19.01 -4.01
N ALA A 119 -4.84 -20.21 -3.72
CA ALA A 119 -5.41 -21.10 -4.74
C ALA A 119 -6.60 -20.46 -5.48
N PHE A 120 -7.50 -19.79 -4.75
CA PHE A 120 -8.62 -19.06 -5.33
C PHE A 120 -8.11 -17.88 -6.18
N ILE A 121 -7.15 -17.12 -5.67
CA ILE A 121 -6.59 -15.95 -6.36
C ILE A 121 -5.97 -16.34 -7.70
N GLN A 122 -5.11 -17.36 -7.68
CA GLN A 122 -4.41 -17.85 -8.87
C GLN A 122 -5.35 -18.50 -9.88
N ALA A 123 -6.45 -19.12 -9.43
CA ALA A 123 -7.47 -19.69 -10.31
C ALA A 123 -8.34 -18.62 -10.96
N LYS A 124 -8.78 -17.62 -10.19
CA LYS A 124 -9.73 -16.60 -10.65
C LYS A 124 -9.06 -15.47 -11.43
N LYS A 125 -7.80 -15.15 -11.13
CA LYS A 125 -7.00 -14.09 -11.79
C LYS A 125 -7.74 -12.76 -11.93
N MET A 126 -8.36 -12.30 -10.83
CA MET A 126 -8.99 -10.98 -10.78
C MET A 126 -7.98 -9.85 -11.02
N THR A 127 -8.45 -8.63 -11.28
CA THR A 127 -7.58 -7.46 -11.42
C THR A 127 -6.63 -7.35 -10.22
N GLY A 128 -5.33 -7.22 -10.50
CA GLY A 128 -4.29 -7.12 -9.45
C GLY A 128 -3.92 -8.45 -8.75
N TRP A 129 -4.38 -9.62 -9.22
CA TRP A 129 -4.16 -10.90 -8.54
C TRP A 129 -2.69 -11.21 -8.24
N MET A 130 -1.77 -10.90 -9.15
CA MET A 130 -0.33 -11.15 -9.02
C MET A 130 0.30 -10.31 -7.92
N TYR A 131 -0.16 -9.07 -7.72
CA TYR A 131 0.25 -8.26 -6.58
C TYR A 131 -0.25 -8.87 -5.27
N VAL A 132 -1.50 -9.33 -5.25
CA VAL A 132 -2.06 -10.00 -4.07
C VAL A 132 -1.23 -11.25 -3.73
N VAL A 133 -0.94 -12.09 -4.72
CA VAL A 133 -0.10 -13.28 -4.55
C VAL A 133 1.30 -12.89 -4.07
N SER A 134 1.95 -11.93 -4.71
CA SER A 134 3.32 -11.53 -4.40
C SER A 134 3.45 -11.00 -2.97
N LYS A 135 2.57 -10.07 -2.55
CA LYS A 135 2.58 -9.51 -1.19
C LYS A 135 2.28 -10.58 -0.14
N THR A 136 1.35 -11.50 -0.44
CA THR A 136 0.98 -12.60 0.48
C THR A 136 2.16 -13.54 0.69
N MET A 137 2.78 -14.01 -0.40
CA MET A 137 3.90 -14.94 -0.33
C MET A 137 5.15 -14.28 0.27
N ALA A 138 5.43 -13.02 -0.06
CA ALA A 138 6.54 -12.26 0.51
C ALA A 138 6.38 -12.09 2.02
N GLU A 139 5.18 -11.77 2.50
CA GLU A 139 4.91 -11.65 3.92
C GLU A 139 5.06 -12.99 4.66
N GLN A 140 4.53 -14.08 4.10
CA GLN A 140 4.68 -15.42 4.68
C GLN A 140 6.15 -15.85 4.74
N ALA A 141 6.91 -15.60 3.68
CA ALA A 141 8.34 -15.86 3.64
C ALA A 141 9.11 -15.02 4.68
N ALA A 142 8.76 -13.74 4.82
CA ALA A 142 9.36 -12.84 5.79
C ALA A 142 9.09 -13.29 7.23
N TRP A 143 7.86 -13.68 7.57
CA TRP A 143 7.53 -14.23 8.89
C TRP A 143 8.32 -15.51 9.20
N LYS A 144 8.45 -16.40 8.21
CA LYS A 144 9.24 -17.62 8.36
C LYS A 144 10.71 -17.28 8.63
N PHE A 145 11.32 -16.45 7.80
CA PHE A 145 12.72 -16.04 7.95
C PHE A 145 12.97 -15.32 9.28
N ALA A 146 12.06 -14.43 9.70
CA ALA A 146 12.16 -13.69 10.96
C ALA A 146 12.20 -14.64 12.16
N LYS A 147 11.33 -15.67 12.15
CA LYS A 147 11.28 -16.69 13.21
C LYS A 147 12.53 -17.55 13.24
N GLU A 148 13.07 -17.91 12.08
CA GLU A 148 14.28 -18.75 11.98
C GLU A 148 15.56 -17.99 12.39
N ASN A 149 15.59 -16.67 12.22
CA ASN A 149 16.78 -15.84 12.44
C ASN A 149 16.63 -14.86 13.62
N ASN A 150 15.57 -14.98 14.43
CA ASN A 150 15.28 -14.13 15.58
C ASN A 150 15.27 -12.61 15.28
N ILE A 151 14.74 -12.21 14.11
CA ILE A 151 14.60 -10.81 13.73
C ILE A 151 13.30 -10.24 14.32
N ASP A 152 13.37 -9.09 15.00
CA ASP A 152 12.17 -8.32 15.37
C ASP A 152 11.53 -7.75 14.10
N PHE A 153 10.52 -8.46 13.63
CA PHE A 153 9.82 -8.17 12.40
C PHE A 153 8.40 -7.69 12.71
N VAL A 154 8.08 -6.52 12.16
CA VAL A 154 6.75 -5.94 12.21
C VAL A 154 6.25 -5.79 10.79
N SER A 155 4.99 -6.10 10.58
CA SER A 155 4.33 -5.88 9.31
C SER A 155 3.09 -5.00 9.57
N ILE A 156 2.87 -3.98 8.73
CA ILE A 156 1.82 -2.95 8.92
C ILE A 156 0.90 -2.94 7.71
N ILE A 157 -0.40 -3.22 7.83
CA ILE A 157 -1.37 -3.22 6.72
C ILE A 157 -2.00 -1.88 6.43
N PRO A 158 -1.59 -1.25 5.32
CA PRO A 158 -2.43 -0.25 4.72
C PRO A 158 -3.56 -0.93 3.93
N PRO A 159 -4.80 -0.42 4.04
CA PRO A 159 -5.87 -0.60 3.07
C PRO A 159 -5.57 0.23 1.81
N LEU A 160 -6.60 0.80 1.17
CA LEU A 160 -6.41 1.81 0.13
C LEU A 160 -5.86 3.10 0.76
N VAL A 161 -4.65 3.52 0.34
CA VAL A 161 -4.01 4.74 0.84
C VAL A 161 -4.42 5.94 -0.01
N VAL A 162 -5.03 6.94 0.62
CA VAL A 162 -5.53 8.15 -0.02
C VAL A 162 -5.04 9.38 0.73
N GLY A 163 -4.58 10.39 0.00
CA GLY A 163 -4.10 11.65 0.56
C GLY A 163 -3.28 12.47 -0.43
N PRO A 164 -2.77 13.64 0.00
CA PRO A 164 -1.85 14.44 -0.79
C PRO A 164 -0.50 13.73 -0.94
N PHE A 165 0.24 14.06 -2.00
CA PHE A 165 1.49 13.39 -2.34
C PHE A 165 2.53 14.33 -2.96
N ILE A 166 3.81 14.03 -2.72
CA ILE A 166 4.93 14.82 -3.24
C ILE A 166 5.39 14.39 -4.64
N MET A 167 5.15 13.12 -5.03
CA MET A 167 5.54 12.58 -6.34
C MET A 167 4.88 13.34 -7.51
N GLN A 168 5.50 13.30 -8.70
CA GLN A 168 5.00 14.03 -9.88
C GLN A 168 4.02 13.21 -10.72
N SER A 169 4.01 11.88 -10.58
CA SER A 169 3.08 10.98 -11.26
C SER A 169 1.89 10.63 -10.38
N MET A 170 0.81 10.14 -11.01
CA MET A 170 -0.37 9.64 -10.30
C MET A 170 0.01 8.43 -9.43
N PRO A 171 -0.17 8.49 -8.10
CA PRO A 171 0.04 7.33 -7.24
C PRO A 171 -0.90 6.18 -7.65
N PRO A 172 -0.42 4.93 -7.71
CA PRO A 172 -1.26 3.80 -8.13
C PRO A 172 -2.55 3.63 -7.31
N SER A 173 -2.50 3.90 -6.00
CA SER A 173 -3.70 3.83 -5.15
C SER A 173 -4.74 4.91 -5.49
N LEU A 174 -4.31 6.08 -5.99
CA LEU A 174 -5.22 7.15 -6.39
C LEU A 174 -5.93 6.87 -7.72
N ILE A 175 -5.36 6.02 -8.58
CA ILE A 175 -6.08 5.53 -9.78
C ILE A 175 -7.34 4.77 -9.35
N THR A 176 -7.22 3.90 -8.35
CA THR A 176 -8.36 3.18 -7.78
C THR A 176 -9.26 4.11 -6.97
N ALA A 177 -8.70 4.96 -6.08
CA ALA A 177 -9.50 5.81 -5.21
C ALA A 177 -10.32 6.86 -5.98
N LEU A 178 -9.76 7.45 -7.03
CA LEU A 178 -10.40 8.48 -7.84
C LEU A 178 -11.14 7.92 -9.05
N SER A 179 -11.25 6.59 -9.19
CA SER A 179 -12.01 5.95 -10.27
C SER A 179 -13.47 6.42 -10.40
N PRO A 180 -14.20 6.81 -9.33
CA PRO A 180 -15.53 7.41 -9.50
C PRO A 180 -15.51 8.76 -10.23
N ILE A 181 -14.40 9.49 -10.18
CA ILE A 181 -14.22 10.77 -10.90
C ILE A 181 -13.66 10.51 -12.31
N THR A 182 -12.62 9.69 -12.42
CA THR A 182 -11.90 9.47 -13.69
C THR A 182 -12.63 8.52 -14.64
N GLY A 183 -13.59 7.74 -14.13
CA GLY A 183 -14.31 6.73 -14.90
C GLY A 183 -13.46 5.50 -15.27
N THR A 184 -12.23 5.38 -14.75
CA THR A 184 -11.41 4.18 -14.91
C THR A 184 -12.05 3.02 -14.16
N GLY A 185 -12.06 1.81 -14.72
CA GLY A 185 -12.77 0.66 -14.15
C GLY A 185 -12.51 0.48 -12.65
N PHE A 186 -13.58 0.55 -11.85
CA PHE A 186 -13.53 0.37 -10.41
C PHE A 186 -13.13 -1.08 -10.10
N SER A 187 -11.96 -1.27 -9.50
CA SER A 187 -11.57 -2.56 -8.92
C SER A 187 -11.59 -2.39 -7.41
N VAL A 188 -12.51 -3.11 -6.77
CA VAL A 188 -12.62 -3.07 -5.31
C VAL A 188 -11.52 -3.92 -4.72
N ILE A 189 -10.58 -3.26 -4.04
CA ILE A 189 -9.61 -3.93 -3.17
C ILE A 189 -10.20 -3.81 -1.78
N PHE A 190 -10.81 -4.88 -1.29
CA PHE A 190 -11.11 -5.02 0.13
C PHE A 190 -9.86 -5.58 0.85
N HIS A 191 -9.83 -5.59 2.19
CA HIS A 191 -8.62 -5.53 3.02
C HIS A 191 -8.49 -6.64 4.13
N LYS A 192 -7.27 -6.97 4.65
CA LYS A 192 -6.80 -7.04 6.08
C LYS A 192 -5.41 -7.73 6.22
N GLY A 193 -4.83 -7.75 7.46
CA GLY A 193 -3.69 -8.47 8.12
C GLY A 193 -2.88 -7.58 9.04
N ARG A 194 -1.82 -8.02 9.77
CA ARG A 194 -0.74 -7.10 10.23
C ARG A 194 -1.22 -5.96 11.15
N TYR A 195 -0.38 -5.01 11.56
CA TYR A 195 -0.94 -3.80 12.20
C TYR A 195 -1.78 -3.05 11.18
N ILE A 196 -3.09 -3.18 11.29
CA ILE A 196 -3.99 -2.53 10.34
C ILE A 196 -4.02 -1.06 10.67
N CYS A 197 -3.77 -0.29 9.63
CA CYS A 197 -3.82 1.14 9.68
C CYS A 197 -5.00 1.60 8.82
N ALA A 198 -6.22 1.30 9.29
CA ALA A 198 -7.47 1.68 8.64
C ALA A 198 -8.27 2.61 9.56
N SER A 199 -8.52 3.84 9.12
CA SER A 199 -9.23 4.85 9.91
C SER A 199 -10.72 4.96 9.58
N HIS A 200 -11.12 4.63 8.35
CA HIS A 200 -12.49 4.78 7.87
C HIS A 200 -12.93 3.55 7.06
N HIS A 201 -14.23 3.27 7.09
CA HIS A 201 -14.88 2.25 6.28
C HIS A 201 -16.06 2.91 5.56
N ALA A 202 -16.07 2.83 4.24
CA ALA A 202 -17.07 3.45 3.39
C ALA A 202 -17.29 2.57 2.16
N THR A 203 -18.53 2.46 1.72
CA THR A 203 -18.85 1.81 0.45
C THR A 203 -18.50 2.73 -0.72
N ILE A 204 -18.48 2.20 -1.93
CA ILE A 204 -18.37 3.03 -3.14
C ILE A 204 -19.50 4.05 -3.23
N LEU A 205 -20.70 3.72 -2.74
CA LEU A 205 -21.85 4.63 -2.75
C LEU A 205 -21.62 5.82 -1.82
N ASP A 206 -21.07 5.57 -0.63
CA ASP A 206 -20.72 6.62 0.34
C ASP A 206 -19.64 7.55 -0.22
N ILE A 207 -18.57 6.99 -0.80
CA ILE A 207 -17.48 7.75 -1.41
C ILE A 207 -18.00 8.58 -2.59
N ALA A 208 -18.77 7.96 -3.49
CA ALA A 208 -19.32 8.66 -4.66
C ALA A 208 -20.26 9.79 -4.26
N LYS A 209 -21.08 9.59 -3.21
CA LYS A 209 -21.94 10.64 -2.65
C LYS A 209 -21.12 11.81 -2.12
N MET A 210 -20.13 11.53 -1.27
CA MET A 210 -19.24 12.55 -0.73
C MET A 210 -18.52 13.33 -1.84
N LEU A 211 -18.03 12.63 -2.87
CA LEU A 211 -17.35 13.27 -4.00
C LEU A 211 -18.30 14.14 -4.84
N ARG A 212 -19.55 13.73 -5.06
CA ARG A 212 -20.56 14.58 -5.76
C ARG A 212 -20.88 15.85 -4.99
N GLU A 213 -21.03 15.74 -3.68
CA GLU A 213 -21.36 16.88 -2.83
C GLU A 213 -20.20 17.89 -2.77
N LYS A 214 -18.96 17.40 -2.76
CA LYS A 214 -17.76 18.24 -2.64
C LYS A 214 -17.22 18.77 -3.97
N TYR A 215 -17.37 18.01 -5.06
CA TYR A 215 -16.89 18.33 -6.39
C TYR A 215 -18.00 18.19 -7.44
N PRO A 216 -19.04 19.03 -7.39
CA PRO A 216 -20.17 18.99 -8.34
C PRO A 216 -19.76 19.18 -9.82
N GLU A 217 -18.56 19.70 -10.06
CA GLU A 217 -17.95 19.84 -11.39
C GLU A 217 -17.50 18.52 -12.04
N TYR A 218 -17.46 17.42 -11.27
CA TYR A 218 -17.22 16.08 -11.80
C TYR A 218 -18.52 15.29 -11.94
N ASN A 219 -18.67 14.60 -13.06
CA ASN A 219 -19.80 13.69 -13.35
C ASN A 219 -19.60 12.33 -12.64
N VAL A 220 -19.58 12.34 -11.32
CA VAL A 220 -19.44 11.12 -10.51
C VAL A 220 -20.75 10.31 -10.57
N PRO A 221 -20.72 9.01 -10.96
CA PRO A 221 -21.91 8.18 -11.08
C PRO A 221 -22.68 8.03 -9.77
N THR A 222 -24.01 7.91 -9.86
CA THR A 222 -24.90 7.59 -8.72
C THR A 222 -25.13 6.09 -8.55
N GLU A 223 -24.96 5.33 -9.63
CA GLU A 223 -25.16 3.89 -9.68
C GLU A 223 -23.89 3.20 -10.16
N PHE A 224 -23.60 2.03 -9.59
CA PHE A 224 -22.46 1.21 -9.96
C PHE A 224 -22.95 -0.21 -10.25
N LYS A 225 -22.42 -0.81 -11.30
CA LYS A 225 -22.79 -2.16 -11.70
C LYS A 225 -22.49 -3.16 -10.57
N ASP A 226 -23.42 -4.05 -10.31
CA ASP A 226 -23.32 -5.12 -9.30
C ASP A 226 -23.20 -4.60 -7.84
N VAL A 227 -23.63 -3.36 -7.58
CA VAL A 227 -23.67 -2.75 -6.24
C VAL A 227 -25.10 -2.28 -5.96
N ASP A 228 -25.68 -2.70 -4.84
CA ASP A 228 -26.97 -2.24 -4.36
C ASP A 228 -26.87 -1.51 -3.01
N GLU A 229 -27.92 -0.78 -2.62
CA GLU A 229 -27.97 -0.01 -1.37
C GLU A 229 -27.90 -0.87 -0.08
N SER A 230 -28.13 -2.18 -0.19
CA SER A 230 -28.00 -3.13 0.91
C SER A 230 -26.56 -3.62 1.11
N LEU A 231 -25.62 -3.20 0.25
CA LEU A 231 -24.20 -3.48 0.40
C LEU A 231 -23.71 -2.95 1.76
N LYS A 232 -23.35 -3.89 2.64
CA LYS A 232 -22.78 -3.54 3.94
C LYS A 232 -21.31 -3.21 3.80
N SER A 233 -20.89 -2.16 4.49
CA SER A 233 -19.47 -1.87 4.67
C SER A 233 -18.77 -3.04 5.36
N VAL A 234 -17.59 -3.41 4.87
CA VAL A 234 -16.69 -4.35 5.54
C VAL A 234 -15.82 -3.55 6.50
N GLU A 235 -15.87 -3.87 7.79
CA GLU A 235 -15.13 -3.15 8.84
C GLU A 235 -13.77 -3.79 9.13
N PHE A 236 -12.76 -2.94 9.39
CA PHE A 236 -11.43 -3.35 9.79
C PHE A 236 -11.06 -2.76 11.15
N SER A 237 -10.90 -3.63 12.15
CA SER A 237 -10.48 -3.21 13.47
C SER A 237 -8.99 -2.84 13.49
N SER A 238 -8.71 -1.53 13.59
CA SER A 238 -7.38 -1.00 13.95
C SER A 238 -7.14 -1.02 15.46
N LYS A 239 -7.96 -1.76 16.23
CA LYS A 239 -7.93 -1.79 17.70
C LYS A 239 -6.54 -2.13 18.25
N LYS A 240 -5.83 -3.08 17.64
CA LYS A 240 -4.48 -3.45 18.06
C LYS A 240 -3.49 -2.28 17.96
N LEU A 241 -3.66 -1.41 16.96
CA LEU A 241 -2.84 -0.22 16.77
C LEU A 241 -3.27 0.89 17.74
N THR A 242 -4.56 1.13 17.90
CA THR A 242 -5.08 2.18 18.80
C THR A 242 -4.90 1.84 20.28
N ASP A 243 -4.94 0.55 20.65
CA ASP A 243 -4.67 0.07 22.02
C ASP A 243 -3.21 0.33 22.44
N LEU A 244 -2.30 0.57 21.48
CA LEU A 244 -0.93 1.03 21.75
C LEU A 244 -0.82 2.56 21.95
N GLY A 245 -1.94 3.29 21.86
CA GLY A 245 -2.00 4.75 21.98
C GLY A 245 -1.86 5.51 20.66
N PHE A 246 -1.95 4.83 19.50
CA PHE A 246 -1.97 5.50 18.20
C PHE A 246 -3.33 6.17 17.96
N GLU A 247 -3.31 7.39 17.46
CA GLU A 247 -4.52 8.18 17.15
C GLU A 247 -4.53 8.58 15.68
N PHE A 248 -5.63 8.28 15.00
CA PHE A 248 -5.88 8.78 13.64
C PHE A 248 -6.31 10.25 13.70
N LYS A 249 -5.75 11.08 12.82
CA LYS A 249 -5.97 12.54 12.83
C LYS A 249 -6.69 13.09 11.59
N CYS A 250 -6.84 12.27 10.54
CA CYS A 250 -7.39 12.70 9.26
C CYS A 250 -8.74 12.03 9.05
N SER A 251 -9.75 12.80 8.62
CA SER A 251 -11.04 12.27 8.20
C SER A 251 -11.00 11.69 6.78
N LEU A 252 -12.01 10.90 6.40
CA LEU A 252 -12.17 10.43 5.01
C LEU A 252 -12.23 11.60 4.02
N GLU A 253 -12.93 12.66 4.39
CA GLU A 253 -13.05 13.86 3.58
C GLU A 253 -11.69 14.54 3.38
N ASP A 254 -10.88 14.66 4.43
CA ASP A 254 -9.53 15.26 4.34
C ASP A 254 -8.64 14.48 3.37
N MET A 255 -8.72 13.14 3.42
CA MET A 255 -7.95 12.25 2.54
C MET A 255 -8.27 12.50 1.07
N PHE A 256 -9.54 12.42 0.71
CA PHE A 256 -9.98 12.63 -0.68
C PHE A 256 -9.78 14.07 -1.13
N THR A 257 -9.87 15.04 -0.22
CA THR A 257 -9.61 16.46 -0.54
C THR A 257 -8.16 16.69 -0.87
N GLY A 258 -7.25 16.24 -0.01
CA GLY A 258 -5.82 16.36 -0.29
C GLY A 258 -5.42 15.65 -1.58
N ALA A 259 -6.01 14.50 -1.88
CA ALA A 259 -5.75 13.77 -3.12
C ALA A 259 -6.21 14.52 -4.37
N VAL A 260 -7.47 14.97 -4.42
CA VAL A 260 -8.04 15.68 -5.57
C VAL A 260 -7.28 16.98 -5.83
N GLU A 261 -7.07 17.79 -4.79
CA GLU A 261 -6.38 19.09 -4.93
C GLU A 261 -4.93 18.90 -5.39
N THR A 262 -4.19 17.94 -4.83
CA THR A 262 -2.81 17.65 -5.29
C THR A 262 -2.80 17.19 -6.75
N CYS A 263 -3.75 16.35 -7.17
CA CYS A 263 -3.85 15.92 -8.57
C CYS A 263 -4.16 17.09 -9.51
N ARG A 264 -5.03 18.03 -9.10
CA ARG A 264 -5.32 19.25 -9.87
C ARG A 264 -4.09 20.13 -10.01
N GLU A 265 -3.40 20.40 -8.90
CA GLU A 265 -2.17 21.21 -8.87
C GLU A 265 -1.09 20.66 -9.81
N LYS A 266 -0.99 19.33 -9.91
CA LYS A 266 -0.02 18.63 -10.76
C LYS A 266 -0.53 18.37 -12.19
N GLY A 267 -1.74 18.77 -12.53
CA GLY A 267 -2.35 18.51 -13.85
C GLY A 267 -2.63 17.03 -14.12
N LEU A 268 -2.72 16.20 -13.08
CA LEU A 268 -3.02 14.76 -13.14
C LEU A 268 -4.53 14.48 -13.12
N LEU A 269 -5.35 15.48 -12.79
CA LEU A 269 -6.81 15.43 -12.84
C LEU A 269 -7.33 16.75 -13.45
N PRO A 270 -8.26 16.70 -14.42
CA PRO A 270 -8.82 17.92 -15.01
C PRO A 270 -9.61 18.70 -13.95
N LEU A 271 -9.75 20.02 -14.12
CA LEU A 271 -10.48 20.86 -13.15
C LEU A 271 -11.99 20.60 -13.16
N SER A 272 -12.54 20.15 -14.29
CA SER A 272 -13.94 19.74 -14.46
C SER A 272 -14.05 18.70 -15.57
N ASN A 273 -15.22 18.08 -15.72
CA ASN A 273 -15.49 17.11 -16.78
C ASN A 273 -15.78 17.74 -18.16
N GLU A 274 -15.33 18.97 -18.44
CA GLU A 274 -15.45 19.54 -19.78
C GLU A 274 -14.58 18.76 -20.77
N LYS A 275 -15.21 18.31 -21.87
CA LYS A 275 -14.58 17.51 -22.93
C LYS A 275 -13.30 18.19 -23.42
N ILE A 276 -12.16 17.54 -23.17
CA ILE A 276 -10.97 17.80 -23.96
C ILE A 276 -11.18 17.06 -25.29
N ASP A 277 -11.57 17.78 -26.33
CA ASP A 277 -11.36 17.32 -27.71
C ASP A 277 -9.85 17.19 -27.91
N ILE A 278 -9.33 15.98 -27.74
CA ILE A 278 -7.98 15.64 -28.16
C ILE A 278 -8.03 15.59 -29.70
N LYS A 279 -7.52 16.65 -30.35
CA LYS A 279 -7.18 16.63 -31.78
C LYS A 279 -6.00 15.72 -32.05
#